data_AF-A0A4Y2AR49-F1
#
_entry.id   AF-A0A4Y2AR49-F1
#
_cell.length_a   1.000
_cell.length_b   1.000
_cell.length_c   1.000
_cell.angle_alpha   90.00
_cell.angle_beta   90.00
_cell.angle_gamma   90.00
#
_symmetry.space_group_name_H-M   'P 1'
#
loop_
_entity.id
_entity.type
_entity.pdbx_description
1 polymer ?
#
loop_
_entity_poly.entity_id
_entity_poly.type
_entity_poly.pdbx_seq_one_letter_code
_entity_poly.pdbx_strand_id
1 'polypeptide(L)'
;MGFSNTVPRLPITEDTRFLILHTPKTFHRVSPFLVQRLISSIIGDVKDTKKLPSGDLLIEAASKAQISVMRSLEELGDFPIEVTPHRTLNYSRGVISEPDIFDCSETELIEELQSQKVCAAHRIKVERSGSLISTKHIILTFCRPELPKSIHTGYVYARAKRYVPNPLCCFKCQRFGHSQGTCKGTIRCAKCSGNDHDTSVCVSETFKCFNCSGSHPAYSRDCSKWKIEKEIQSLKVKRNISYAEAKKLVLDRTLKPGIS
;
A
#
# COMPACT_ATOMS: atom_id res chain seq x y z
N MET A 1 8.43 -11.07 11.10
CA MET A 1 8.27 -11.05 9.62
C MET A 1 7.09 -10.16 9.28
N GLY A 2 7.23 -9.24 8.31
CA GLY A 2 6.17 -8.29 7.97
C GLY A 2 5.08 -8.92 7.11
N PHE A 3 3.83 -8.51 7.30
CA PHE A 3 2.72 -8.85 6.40
C PHE A 3 3.10 -8.50 4.96
N SER A 4 3.03 -9.48 4.06
CA SER A 4 3.36 -9.26 2.66
C SER A 4 2.40 -8.26 2.04
N ASN A 5 2.95 -7.28 1.32
CA ASN A 5 2.13 -6.38 0.51
C ASN A 5 1.73 -6.98 -0.84
N THR A 6 2.11 -8.24 -1.11
CA THR A 6 1.72 -8.94 -2.34
C THR A 6 0.23 -9.24 -2.29
N VAL A 7 -0.52 -8.56 -3.15
CA VAL A 7 -1.90 -8.91 -3.47
C VAL A 7 -1.90 -9.84 -4.68
N PRO A 8 -2.84 -10.80 -4.77
CA PRO A 8 -2.94 -11.68 -5.93
C PRO A 8 -3.17 -10.85 -7.19
N ARG A 9 -2.50 -11.17 -8.30
CA ARG A 9 -2.78 -10.53 -9.59
C ARG A 9 -4.10 -11.10 -10.11
N LEU A 10 -5.17 -10.32 -9.97
CA LEU A 10 -6.49 -10.72 -10.44
C LEU A 10 -6.76 -10.16 -11.84
N PRO A 11 -7.59 -10.84 -12.64
CA PRO A 11 -8.04 -10.32 -13.93
C PRO A 11 -8.87 -9.05 -13.76
N ILE A 12 -9.08 -8.32 -14.86
CA ILE A 12 -10.00 -7.17 -14.90
C ILE A 12 -11.42 -7.68 -14.65
N THR A 13 -12.00 -7.26 -13.53
CA THR A 13 -13.40 -7.47 -13.16
C THR A 13 -14.19 -6.16 -13.27
N GLU A 14 -15.52 -6.23 -13.14
CA GLU A 14 -16.37 -5.03 -13.08
C GLU A 14 -16.04 -4.06 -11.92
N ASP A 15 -15.31 -4.52 -10.91
CA ASP A 15 -14.87 -3.73 -9.75
C ASP A 15 -13.48 -3.08 -9.97
N THR A 16 -12.84 -3.35 -11.11
CA THR A 16 -11.47 -2.89 -11.44
C THR A 16 -11.49 -1.44 -11.92
N ARG A 17 -11.35 -0.51 -10.97
CA ARG A 17 -11.42 0.94 -11.24
C ARG A 17 -10.13 1.53 -11.83
N PHE A 18 -8.97 1.03 -11.42
CA PHE A 18 -7.67 1.59 -11.78
C PHE A 18 -6.96 0.68 -12.77
N LEU A 19 -6.74 1.18 -13.98
CA LEU A 19 -6.20 0.41 -15.10
C LEU A 19 -4.91 1.06 -15.62
N ILE A 20 -4.00 0.25 -16.12
CA ILE A 20 -2.74 0.66 -16.74
C ILE A 20 -2.85 0.35 -18.22
N LEU A 21 -2.68 1.39 -19.05
CA LEU A 21 -2.49 1.25 -20.49
C LEU A 21 -1.00 1.31 -20.76
N HIS A 22 -0.43 0.15 -21.05
CA HIS A 22 0.94 0.02 -21.50
C HIS A 22 0.96 0.09 -23.03
N THR A 23 1.97 0.73 -23.62
CA THR A 23 2.24 0.64 -25.06
C THR A 23 3.73 0.52 -25.31
N PRO A 24 4.17 -0.36 -26.23
CA PRO A 24 5.59 -0.47 -26.59
C PRO A 24 6.11 0.81 -27.27
N LYS A 25 5.23 1.62 -27.86
CA LYS A 25 5.59 2.88 -28.54
C LYS A 25 5.84 4.06 -27.59
N THR A 26 5.60 3.87 -26.28
CA THR A 26 5.54 4.89 -25.19
C THR A 26 4.65 6.10 -25.45
N PHE A 27 3.88 6.54 -24.45
CA PHE A 27 3.15 7.81 -24.52
C PHE A 27 4.05 9.04 -24.25
N HIS A 28 5.35 8.86 -24.01
CA HIS A 28 6.27 9.97 -23.70
C HIS A 28 6.36 11.02 -24.80
N ARG A 29 6.34 10.58 -26.05
CA ARG A 29 6.52 11.42 -27.25
C ARG A 29 5.22 11.73 -27.98
N VAL A 30 4.08 11.38 -27.39
CA VAL A 30 2.75 11.59 -27.97
C VAL A 30 2.13 12.85 -27.38
N SER A 31 1.48 13.65 -28.22
CA SER A 31 0.77 14.84 -27.76
C SER A 31 -0.29 14.48 -26.70
N PRO A 32 -0.29 15.12 -25.52
CA PRO A 32 -1.27 14.83 -24.48
C PRO A 32 -2.72 15.14 -24.95
N PHE A 33 -2.89 16.11 -25.84
CA PHE A 33 -4.20 16.42 -26.43
C PHE A 33 -4.70 15.31 -27.36
N LEU A 34 -3.79 14.67 -28.11
CA LEU A 34 -4.14 13.52 -28.94
C LEU A 34 -4.58 12.34 -28.07
N VAL A 35 -3.78 12.02 -27.04
CA VAL A 35 -4.10 10.94 -26.09
C VAL A 35 -5.45 11.18 -25.42
N GLN A 36 -5.70 12.40 -24.93
CA GLN A 36 -6.98 12.75 -24.30
C GLN A 36 -8.17 12.58 -25.27
N ARG A 37 -8.05 13.06 -26.51
CA ARG A 37 -9.11 12.89 -27.52
C ARG A 37 -9.38 11.43 -27.83
N LEU A 38 -8.34 10.60 -27.95
CA LEU A 38 -8.49 9.16 -28.18
C LEU A 38 -9.19 8.48 -27.00
N ILE A 39 -8.79 8.79 -25.77
CA ILE A 39 -9.44 8.27 -24.55
C ILE A 39 -10.91 8.68 -24.53
N SER A 40 -11.22 9.98 -24.68
CA SER A 40 -12.60 10.46 -24.68
C SER A 40 -13.44 9.87 -25.81
N SER A 41 -12.85 9.60 -26.98
CA SER A 41 -13.57 9.02 -28.12
C SER A 41 -13.84 7.52 -27.98
N ILE A 42 -12.91 6.75 -27.40
CA ILE A 42 -12.98 5.29 -27.35
C ILE A 42 -13.53 4.80 -26.02
N ILE A 43 -13.03 5.37 -24.91
CA ILE A 43 -13.38 4.98 -23.54
C ILE A 43 -14.48 5.90 -22.99
N GLY A 44 -14.49 7.17 -23.37
CA GLY A 44 -15.39 8.20 -22.82
C GLY A 44 -14.74 9.03 -21.71
N ASP A 45 -15.54 9.80 -20.99
CA ASP A 45 -15.07 10.68 -19.92
C ASP A 45 -14.71 9.89 -18.66
N VAL A 46 -13.42 9.54 -18.56
CA VAL A 46 -12.83 8.88 -17.39
C VAL A 46 -12.67 9.86 -16.24
N LYS A 47 -12.55 9.34 -15.02
CA LYS A 47 -12.44 10.17 -13.81
C LYS A 47 -11.08 10.86 -13.69
N ASP A 48 -10.01 10.15 -14.03
CA ASP A 48 -8.65 10.69 -14.05
C ASP A 48 -7.78 9.94 -15.06
N THR A 49 -6.81 10.63 -15.63
CA THR A 49 -5.76 10.07 -16.49
C THR A 49 -4.42 10.63 -16.07
N LYS A 50 -3.50 9.74 -15.69
CA LYS A 50 -2.18 10.13 -15.21
C LYS A 50 -1.07 9.40 -15.96
N LYS A 51 -0.16 10.15 -16.56
CA LYS A 51 1.06 9.62 -17.16
C LYS A 51 2.05 9.21 -16.07
N LEU A 52 2.55 7.98 -16.14
CA LEU A 52 3.50 7.42 -15.20
C LEU A 52 4.95 7.65 -15.66
N PRO A 53 5.94 7.59 -14.75
CA PRO A 53 7.36 7.68 -15.13
C PRO A 53 7.79 6.62 -16.16
N SER A 54 7.16 5.44 -16.17
CA SER A 54 7.38 4.39 -17.18
C SER A 54 6.98 4.82 -18.59
N GLY A 55 6.12 5.83 -18.72
CA GLY A 55 5.50 6.23 -19.99
C GLY A 55 4.13 5.61 -20.24
N ASP A 56 3.66 4.75 -19.33
CA ASP A 56 2.31 4.19 -19.34
C ASP A 56 1.28 5.22 -18.84
N LEU A 57 0.01 4.96 -19.09
CA LEU A 57 -1.10 5.75 -18.56
C LEU A 57 -1.82 4.96 -17.45
N LEU A 58 -2.01 5.60 -16.30
CA LEU A 58 -2.95 5.17 -15.28
C LEU A 58 -4.30 5.84 -15.55
N ILE A 59 -5.34 5.04 -15.73
CA ILE A 59 -6.72 5.49 -15.92
C ILE A 59 -7.55 5.11 -14.70
N GLU A 60 -8.30 6.07 -14.14
CA GLU A 60 -9.37 5.81 -13.18
C GLU A 60 -10.72 5.81 -13.91
N ALA A 61 -11.34 4.64 -14.01
CA ALA A 61 -12.66 4.50 -14.60
C ALA A 61 -13.73 5.16 -13.71
N ALA A 62 -14.69 5.83 -14.36
CA ALA A 62 -15.88 6.40 -13.74
C ALA A 62 -17.08 5.43 -13.77
N SER A 63 -17.11 4.46 -14.70
CA SER A 63 -18.24 3.54 -14.86
C SER A 63 -17.85 2.10 -15.22
N LYS A 64 -18.75 1.14 -14.97
CA LYS A 64 -18.57 -0.26 -15.36
C LYS A 64 -18.49 -0.44 -16.89
N ALA A 65 -19.19 0.40 -17.65
CA ALA A 65 -19.14 0.38 -19.12
C ALA A 65 -17.71 0.67 -19.63
N GLN A 66 -17.04 1.67 -19.05
CA GLN A 66 -15.65 1.99 -19.39
C GLN A 66 -14.69 0.85 -19.09
N ILE A 67 -14.88 0.16 -17.95
CA ILE A 67 -14.09 -1.02 -17.59
C ILE A 67 -14.30 -2.13 -18.62
N SER A 68 -15.55 -2.34 -19.07
CA SER A 68 -15.86 -3.35 -20.10
C SER A 68 -15.18 -3.03 -21.43
N VAL A 69 -15.18 -1.77 -21.86
CA VAL A 69 -14.48 -1.32 -23.08
C VAL A 69 -12.98 -1.54 -22.95
N MET A 70 -12.37 -1.05 -21.86
CA MET A 70 -10.93 -1.19 -21.64
C MET A 70 -10.48 -2.65 -21.50
N ARG A 71 -11.34 -3.55 -20.99
CA ARG A 71 -11.03 -4.97 -20.87
C ARG A 71 -10.75 -5.64 -22.22
N SER A 72 -11.39 -5.19 -23.30
CA SER A 72 -11.22 -5.72 -24.65
C SER A 72 -10.43 -4.77 -25.56
N LEU A 73 -9.80 -3.73 -25.00
CA LEU A 73 -9.12 -2.72 -25.79
C LEU A 73 -7.67 -3.12 -26.08
N GLU A 74 -7.35 -3.30 -27.35
CA GLU A 74 -6.02 -3.70 -27.82
C GLU A 74 -5.25 -2.56 -28.51
N GLU A 75 -5.96 -1.50 -28.92
CA GLU A 75 -5.37 -0.34 -29.59
C GLU A 75 -6.02 0.96 -29.11
N LEU A 76 -5.24 2.03 -29.05
CA LEU A 76 -5.70 3.39 -28.77
C LEU A 76 -5.28 4.29 -29.93
N GLY A 77 -6.10 4.39 -30.98
CA GLY A 77 -5.65 4.95 -32.26
C GLY A 77 -4.57 4.05 -32.87
N ASP A 78 -3.47 4.63 -33.37
CA ASP A 78 -2.36 3.85 -33.97
C ASP A 78 -1.40 3.21 -32.95
N PHE A 79 -1.76 3.23 -31.66
CA PHE A 79 -0.94 2.73 -30.57
C PHE A 79 -1.46 1.36 -30.13
N PRO A 80 -0.71 0.25 -30.36
CA PRO A 80 -1.04 -1.01 -29.72
C PRO A 80 -0.87 -0.85 -28.21
N ILE A 81 -1.81 -1.37 -27.44
CA ILE A 81 -1.83 -1.27 -25.99
C ILE A 81 -2.08 -2.63 -25.33
N GLU A 82 -1.57 -2.77 -24.11
CA GLU A 82 -1.97 -3.81 -23.18
C GLU A 82 -2.63 -3.16 -21.97
N VAL A 83 -3.85 -3.58 -21.66
CA VAL A 83 -4.61 -3.09 -20.51
C VAL A 83 -4.46 -4.06 -19.35
N THR A 84 -3.92 -3.58 -18.23
CA THR A 84 -3.76 -4.38 -17.01
C THR A 84 -4.31 -3.66 -15.78
N PRO A 85 -4.81 -4.39 -14.76
CA PRO A 85 -5.23 -3.76 -13.52
C PRO A 85 -4.03 -3.17 -12.78
N HIS A 86 -4.19 -1.97 -12.22
CA HIS A 86 -3.16 -1.39 -11.37
C HIS A 86 -2.94 -2.27 -10.12
N ARG A 87 -1.69 -2.69 -9.91
CA ARG A 87 -1.26 -3.68 -8.92
C ARG A 87 -1.74 -3.51 -7.49
N THR A 88 -2.06 -2.29 -7.04
CA THR A 88 -2.41 -2.02 -5.63
C THR A 88 -3.60 -1.09 -5.45
N LEU A 89 -4.04 -0.37 -6.48
CA LEU A 89 -5.08 0.66 -6.32
C LEU A 89 -6.49 0.06 -6.36
N ASN A 90 -6.63 -1.15 -6.93
CA ASN A 90 -7.88 -1.91 -6.93
C ASN A 90 -8.12 -2.70 -5.64
N TYR A 91 -7.32 -2.47 -4.59
CA TYR A 91 -7.44 -3.17 -3.33
C TYR A 91 -7.58 -2.18 -2.19
N SER A 92 -8.38 -2.56 -1.21
CA SER A 92 -8.49 -1.86 0.07
C SER A 92 -8.19 -2.81 1.20
N ARG A 93 -7.72 -2.28 2.33
CA ARG A 93 -7.38 -3.09 3.50
C ARG A 93 -8.08 -2.58 4.75
N GLY A 94 -8.78 -3.49 5.41
CA GLY A 94 -9.50 -3.23 6.65
C GLY A 94 -8.94 -4.07 7.79
N VAL A 95 -9.04 -3.57 9.01
CA VAL A 95 -8.88 -4.34 10.24
C VAL A 95 -10.25 -4.54 10.84
N ILE A 96 -10.62 -5.80 11.06
CA ILE A 96 -11.74 -6.19 11.91
C ILE A 96 -11.19 -6.65 13.27
N SER A 97 -12.01 -6.56 14.30
CA SER A 97 -11.64 -6.90 15.68
C SER A 97 -12.75 -7.75 16.29
N GLU A 98 -12.78 -9.02 15.93
CA GLU A 98 -13.92 -9.90 16.17
C GLU A 98 -13.47 -11.14 16.96
N PRO A 99 -13.85 -11.26 18.26
CA PRO A 99 -13.54 -12.43 19.07
C PRO A 99 -14.11 -13.74 18.55
N ASP A 100 -15.29 -13.73 17.92
CA ASP A 100 -16.01 -14.96 17.55
C ASP A 100 -15.31 -15.76 16.44
N ILE A 101 -14.43 -15.10 15.68
CA ILE A 101 -13.60 -15.72 14.64
C ILE A 101 -12.14 -15.83 15.08
N PHE A 102 -11.86 -15.89 16.38
CA PHE A 102 -10.49 -15.98 16.90
C PHE A 102 -9.76 -17.25 16.40
N ASP A 103 -10.46 -18.37 16.37
CA ASP A 103 -9.90 -19.68 15.98
C ASP A 103 -10.00 -19.98 14.47
N CYS A 104 -10.75 -19.17 13.72
CA CYS A 104 -10.84 -19.33 12.27
C CYS A 104 -9.48 -19.16 11.59
N SER A 105 -9.17 -20.04 10.64
CA SER A 105 -7.93 -19.97 9.87
C SER A 105 -7.98 -18.83 8.84
N GLU A 106 -6.81 -18.35 8.38
CA GLU A 106 -6.78 -17.32 7.32
C GLU A 106 -7.40 -17.84 6.01
N THR A 107 -7.24 -19.13 5.70
CA THR A 107 -7.82 -19.78 4.52
C THR A 107 -9.36 -19.84 4.60
N GLU A 108 -9.90 -20.33 5.72
CA GLU A 108 -11.34 -20.38 5.99
C GLU A 108 -11.97 -18.98 5.89
N LEU A 109 -11.31 -17.96 6.47
CA LEU A 109 -11.78 -16.58 6.36
C LEU A 109 -11.80 -16.06 4.92
N ILE A 110 -10.85 -16.47 4.07
CA ILE A 110 -10.83 -16.08 2.66
C ILE A 110 -11.98 -16.75 1.91
N GLU A 111 -12.21 -18.04 2.16
CA GLU A 111 -13.28 -18.83 1.52
C GLU A 111 -14.66 -18.30 1.90
N GLU A 112 -14.96 -18.17 3.19
CA GLU A 112 -16.27 -17.73 3.69
C GLU A 112 -16.58 -16.27 3.34
N LEU A 113 -15.57 -15.41 3.24
CA LEU A 113 -15.75 -13.98 2.95
C LEU A 113 -15.54 -13.62 1.47
N GLN A 114 -15.33 -14.59 0.59
CA GLN A 114 -15.07 -14.37 -0.83
C GLN A 114 -16.22 -13.61 -1.51
N SER A 115 -17.47 -13.92 -1.15
CA SER A 115 -18.68 -13.25 -1.65
C SER A 115 -18.70 -11.75 -1.34
N GLN A 116 -18.04 -11.34 -0.25
CA GLN A 116 -17.85 -9.96 0.17
C GLN A 116 -16.54 -9.34 -0.39
N LYS A 117 -15.97 -9.99 -1.41
CA LYS A 117 -14.75 -9.58 -2.13
C LYS A 117 -13.48 -9.64 -1.29
N VAL A 118 -13.43 -10.42 -0.22
CA VAL A 118 -12.17 -10.69 0.51
C VAL A 118 -11.32 -11.64 -0.32
N CYS A 119 -10.02 -11.34 -0.42
CA CYS A 119 -9.08 -12.12 -1.22
C CYS A 119 -7.72 -12.35 -0.54
N ALA A 120 -7.53 -11.79 0.67
CA ALA A 120 -6.50 -12.21 1.59
C ALA A 120 -6.92 -11.86 3.02
N ALA A 121 -6.55 -12.69 3.97
CA ALA A 121 -6.70 -12.46 5.40
C ALA A 121 -5.33 -12.56 6.09
N HIS A 122 -5.13 -11.79 7.15
CA HIS A 122 -3.94 -11.91 7.99
C HIS A 122 -4.23 -11.60 9.45
N ARG A 123 -4.03 -12.58 10.31
CA ARG A 123 -4.21 -12.42 11.76
C ARG A 123 -3.00 -11.71 12.34
N ILE A 124 -3.26 -10.58 13.00
CA ILE A 124 -2.22 -9.86 13.73
C ILE A 124 -1.81 -10.70 14.93
N LYS A 125 -0.52 -10.99 15.01
CA LYS A 125 0.11 -11.64 16.17
C LYS A 125 0.91 -10.61 16.95
N VAL A 126 0.93 -10.76 18.26
CA VAL A 126 1.74 -9.96 19.18
C VAL A 126 2.76 -10.85 19.87
N GLU A 127 3.98 -10.36 19.99
CA GLU A 127 5.00 -11.05 20.78
C GLU A 127 4.83 -10.70 22.25
N ARG A 128 4.69 -11.71 23.12
CA ARG A 128 4.73 -11.56 24.58
C ARG A 128 5.64 -12.64 25.14
N SER A 129 6.64 -12.23 25.92
CA SER A 129 7.59 -13.15 26.57
C SER A 129 8.25 -14.14 25.59
N GLY A 130 8.64 -13.67 24.40
CA GLY A 130 9.28 -14.47 23.36
C GLY A 130 8.35 -15.39 22.55
N SER A 131 7.04 -15.40 22.85
CA SER A 131 6.05 -16.20 22.12
C SER A 131 5.12 -15.33 21.28
N LEU A 132 4.81 -15.76 20.06
CA LEU A 132 3.86 -15.08 19.17
C LEU A 132 2.42 -15.52 19.49
N ILE A 133 1.63 -14.59 20.01
CA ILE A 133 0.24 -14.81 20.42
C ILE A 133 -0.70 -14.22 19.38
N SER A 134 -1.63 -15.02 18.88
CA SER A 134 -2.71 -14.57 18.00
C SER A 134 -3.60 -13.54 18.70
N THR A 135 -4.07 -12.55 17.95
CA THR A 135 -5.07 -11.58 18.44
C THR A 135 -6.40 -11.75 17.72
N LYS A 136 -7.45 -11.16 18.28
CA LYS A 136 -8.76 -10.99 17.61
C LYS A 136 -8.74 -10.05 16.40
N HIS A 137 -7.60 -9.45 16.09
CA HIS A 137 -7.48 -8.46 15.02
C HIS A 137 -7.03 -9.14 13.73
N ILE A 138 -7.82 -8.99 12.68
CA ILE A 138 -7.55 -9.57 11.36
C ILE A 138 -7.51 -8.43 10.35
N ILE A 139 -6.44 -8.41 9.54
CA ILE A 139 -6.33 -7.56 8.37
C ILE A 139 -6.97 -8.31 7.21
N LEU A 140 -8.02 -7.75 6.63
CA LEU A 140 -8.63 -8.25 5.40
C LEU A 140 -8.21 -7.38 4.23
N THR A 141 -7.84 -8.01 3.14
CA THR A 141 -7.65 -7.37 1.84
C THR A 141 -8.87 -7.63 0.99
N PHE A 142 -9.51 -6.55 0.55
CA PHE A 142 -10.65 -6.59 -0.35
C PHE A 142 -10.18 -6.30 -1.77
N CYS A 143 -10.70 -7.08 -2.71
CA CYS A 143 -10.47 -6.94 -4.14
C CYS A 143 -11.39 -5.88 -4.75
N ARG A 144 -11.40 -4.72 -4.11
CA ARG A 144 -12.10 -3.50 -4.53
C ARG A 144 -11.41 -2.27 -3.91
N PRO A 145 -11.40 -1.12 -4.60
CA PRO A 145 -10.69 0.08 -4.14
C PRO A 145 -11.29 0.71 -2.88
N GLU A 146 -12.58 0.52 -2.63
CA GLU A 146 -13.29 1.13 -1.51
C GLU A 146 -13.51 0.17 -0.35
N LEU A 147 -13.05 0.56 0.84
CA LEU A 147 -13.22 -0.24 2.03
C LEU A 147 -14.70 -0.27 2.47
N PRO A 148 -15.30 -1.45 2.70
CA PRO A 148 -16.59 -1.52 3.36
C PRO A 148 -16.56 -0.87 4.74
N LYS A 149 -17.67 -0.30 5.19
CA LYS A 149 -17.80 0.13 6.60
C LYS A 149 -17.81 -1.08 7.56
N SER A 150 -18.25 -2.23 7.05
CA SER A 150 -18.51 -3.44 7.81
C SER A 150 -18.59 -4.66 6.90
N ILE A 151 -18.49 -5.84 7.50
CA ILE A 151 -18.70 -7.13 6.84
C ILE A 151 -19.51 -8.06 7.74
N HIS A 152 -20.07 -9.11 7.15
CA HIS A 152 -20.66 -10.23 7.87
C HIS A 152 -19.65 -11.35 8.01
N THR A 153 -19.36 -11.78 9.23
CA THR A 153 -18.54 -12.96 9.54
C THR A 153 -19.47 -14.02 10.12
N GLY A 154 -20.02 -14.87 9.25
CA GLY A 154 -21.19 -15.68 9.60
C GLY A 154 -22.40 -14.79 9.90
N TYR A 155 -23.02 -15.00 11.07
CA TYR A 155 -24.14 -14.19 11.56
C TYR A 155 -23.71 -12.89 12.27
N VAL A 156 -22.40 -12.69 12.47
CA VAL A 156 -21.86 -11.54 13.22
C VAL A 156 -21.54 -10.39 12.27
N TYR A 157 -21.85 -9.16 12.69
CA TYR A 157 -21.54 -7.95 11.93
C TYR A 157 -20.29 -7.27 12.50
N ALA A 158 -19.19 -7.31 11.74
CA ALA A 158 -17.90 -6.76 12.15
C ALA A 158 -17.60 -5.43 11.44
N ARG A 159 -17.28 -4.39 12.22
CA ARG A 159 -16.86 -3.09 11.67
C ARG A 159 -15.45 -3.17 11.09
N ALA A 160 -15.30 -2.78 9.82
CA ALA A 160 -14.01 -2.68 9.16
C ALA A 160 -13.41 -1.27 9.32
N LYS A 161 -12.24 -1.18 9.96
CA LYS A 161 -11.46 0.07 10.08
C LYS A 161 -10.33 0.07 9.07
N ARG A 162 -10.02 1.21 8.43
CA ARG A 162 -8.87 1.27 7.50
C ARG A 162 -7.58 0.78 8.16
N TYR A 163 -6.89 -0.14 7.52
CA TYR A 163 -5.59 -0.62 7.96
C TYR A 163 -4.51 0.44 7.68
N VAL A 164 -3.80 0.86 8.73
CA VAL A 164 -2.64 1.74 8.62
C VAL A 164 -1.37 0.92 8.87
N PRO A 165 -0.58 0.61 7.82
CA PRO A 165 0.64 -0.18 8.00
C PRO A 165 1.64 0.54 8.89
N ASN A 166 2.58 -0.22 9.45
CA ASN A 166 3.75 0.37 10.09
C ASN A 166 4.69 0.98 9.04
N PRO A 167 5.46 2.02 9.41
CA PRO A 167 6.55 2.54 8.60
C PRO A 167 7.40 1.43 7.98
N LEU A 168 7.55 1.47 6.65
CA LEU A 168 8.45 0.55 5.96
C LEU A 168 9.88 0.99 6.23
N CYS A 169 10.62 0.22 7.03
CA CYS A 169 12.05 0.42 7.26
C CYS A 169 12.86 -0.52 6.37
N CYS A 170 13.85 0.02 5.66
CA CYS A 170 14.74 -0.77 4.82
C CYS A 170 15.70 -1.60 5.66
N PHE A 171 15.66 -2.93 5.55
CA PHE A 171 16.57 -3.82 6.30
C PHE A 171 18.05 -3.67 5.93
N LYS A 172 18.37 -3.06 4.77
CA LYS A 172 19.75 -2.77 4.36
C LYS A 172 20.28 -1.48 4.97
N CYS A 173 19.61 -0.35 4.71
CA CYS A 173 20.14 0.97 5.05
C CYS A 173 19.45 1.66 6.25
N GLN A 174 18.45 0.99 6.86
CA GLN A 174 17.65 1.47 7.99
C GLN A 174 16.81 2.74 7.73
N ARG A 175 16.80 3.29 6.52
CA ARG A 175 15.94 4.43 6.15
C ARG A 175 14.49 3.98 5.94
N PHE A 176 13.56 4.88 6.20
CA PHE A 176 12.15 4.66 5.90
C PHE A 176 11.81 4.85 4.41
N GLY A 177 10.71 4.22 3.98
CA GLY A 177 10.04 4.48 2.71
C GLY A 177 10.36 3.52 1.56
N HIS A 178 11.28 2.57 1.74
CA HIS A 178 11.61 1.58 0.70
C HIS A 178 12.05 0.23 1.27
N SER A 179 11.94 -0.81 0.47
CA SER A 179 12.37 -2.18 0.81
C SER A 179 13.86 -2.38 0.52
N GLN A 180 14.45 -3.45 1.05
CA GLN A 180 15.83 -3.83 0.76
C GLN A 180 16.06 -4.09 -0.74
N GLY A 181 15.12 -4.75 -1.43
CA GLY A 181 15.26 -5.10 -2.85
C GLY A 181 15.32 -3.89 -3.80
N THR A 182 14.89 -2.71 -3.34
CA THR A 182 14.95 -1.45 -4.12
C THR A 182 15.99 -0.48 -3.56
N CYS A 183 16.79 -0.92 -2.58
CA CYS A 183 17.71 -0.06 -1.85
C CYS A 183 19.04 0.15 -2.59
N LYS A 184 19.33 1.41 -2.92
CA LYS A 184 20.62 1.86 -3.47
C LYS A 184 21.61 2.32 -2.38
N GLY A 185 21.22 2.24 -1.10
CA GLY A 185 22.05 2.66 0.03
C GLY A 185 23.08 1.62 0.45
N THR A 186 24.00 2.04 1.33
CA THR A 186 24.96 1.17 2.00
C THR A 186 24.32 0.41 3.15
N ILE A 187 24.92 -0.72 3.52
CA ILE A 187 24.47 -1.49 4.69
C ILE A 187 24.64 -0.65 5.96
N ARG A 188 23.67 -0.77 6.87
CA ARG A 188 23.65 -0.11 8.18
C ARG A 188 23.12 -1.09 9.21
N CYS A 189 23.88 -1.32 10.26
CA CYS A 189 23.48 -2.10 11.42
C CYS A 189 22.30 -1.44 12.12
N ALA A 190 21.22 -2.20 12.37
CA ALA A 190 20.03 -1.69 13.03
C ALA A 190 20.25 -1.42 14.53
N LYS A 191 21.32 -1.99 15.13
CA LYS A 191 21.69 -1.82 16.54
C LYS A 191 22.52 -0.55 16.78
N CYS A 192 23.64 -0.40 16.06
CA CYS A 192 24.64 0.64 16.31
C CYS A 192 24.87 1.65 15.18
N SER A 193 24.15 1.52 14.04
CA SER A 193 24.33 2.36 12.83
C SER A 193 25.67 2.20 12.08
N GLY A 194 26.53 1.26 12.48
CA GLY A 194 27.75 0.89 11.75
C GLY A 194 27.47 0.39 10.33
N ASN A 195 28.43 0.50 9.43
CA ASN A 195 28.31 0.12 8.00
C ASN A 195 29.30 -0.99 7.59
N ASP A 196 29.96 -1.58 8.56
CA ASP A 196 31.06 -2.55 8.46
C ASP A 196 30.60 -3.99 8.74
N HIS A 197 29.37 -4.18 9.24
CA HIS A 197 28.85 -5.49 9.63
C HIS A 197 27.32 -5.59 9.48
N ASP A 198 26.82 -6.83 9.45
CA ASP A 198 25.38 -7.13 9.54
C ASP A 198 24.88 -7.05 10.99
N THR A 199 23.60 -6.74 11.19
CA THR A 199 23.01 -6.60 12.53
C THR A 199 23.14 -7.90 13.35
N SER A 200 23.06 -9.06 12.71
CA SER A 200 23.12 -10.38 13.36
C SER A 200 24.47 -10.67 14.05
N VAL A 201 25.56 -10.05 13.59
CA VAL A 201 26.91 -10.23 14.16
C VAL A 201 27.38 -9.02 14.96
N CYS A 202 26.47 -8.08 15.25
CA CYS A 202 26.82 -6.84 15.95
C CYS A 202 27.13 -7.09 17.43
N VAL A 203 28.38 -6.84 17.82
CA VAL A 203 28.86 -6.97 19.21
C VAL A 203 28.71 -5.69 20.05
N SER A 204 28.24 -4.58 19.46
CA SER A 204 28.09 -3.31 20.18
C SER A 204 27.09 -3.45 21.33
N GLU A 205 27.45 -3.01 22.53
CA GLU A 205 26.57 -3.02 23.70
C GLU A 205 25.61 -1.82 23.73
N THR A 206 25.98 -0.73 23.04
CA THR A 206 25.18 0.49 22.96
C THR A 206 24.27 0.49 21.74
N PHE A 207 23.07 1.03 21.90
CA PHE A 207 22.18 1.29 20.77
C PHE A 207 22.42 2.69 20.19
N LYS A 208 22.39 2.80 18.87
CA LYS A 208 22.38 4.08 18.15
C LYS A 208 21.48 3.97 16.94
N CYS A 209 20.41 4.75 16.92
CA CYS A 209 19.46 4.77 15.83
C CYS A 209 20.01 5.55 14.63
N PHE A 210 19.97 4.96 13.44
CA PHE A 210 20.43 5.64 12.23
C PHE A 210 19.56 6.85 11.86
N ASN A 211 18.26 6.79 12.17
CA ASN A 211 17.30 7.82 11.74
C ASN A 211 17.27 9.06 12.63
N CYS A 212 17.42 8.90 13.95
CA CYS A 212 17.33 10.01 14.92
C CYS A 212 18.58 10.17 15.80
N SER A 213 19.58 9.29 15.68
CA SER A 213 20.78 9.24 16.52
C SER A 213 20.55 8.97 18.01
N GLY A 214 19.34 8.59 18.42
CA GLY A 214 19.01 8.25 19.81
C GLY A 214 19.48 6.86 20.26
N SER A 215 19.48 6.64 21.58
CA SER A 215 19.96 5.42 22.26
C SER A 215 18.97 4.24 22.20
N HIS A 216 18.52 3.89 21.00
CA HIS A 216 17.62 2.76 20.75
C HIS A 216 17.89 2.18 19.36
N PRO A 217 17.49 0.93 19.07
CA PRO A 217 17.68 0.36 17.73
C PRO A 217 16.83 1.10 16.67
N ALA A 218 17.20 0.94 15.40
CA ALA A 218 16.54 1.58 14.26
C ALA A 218 15.06 1.17 14.10
N TYR A 219 14.68 -0.02 14.59
CA TYR A 219 13.31 -0.54 14.57
C TYR A 219 12.45 -0.14 15.77
N SER A 220 12.98 0.64 16.72
CA SER A 220 12.22 1.08 17.90
C SER A 220 11.03 1.97 17.49
N ARG A 221 9.86 1.69 18.09
CA ARG A 221 8.63 2.50 17.91
C ARG A 221 8.67 3.81 18.70
N ASP A 222 9.61 3.95 19.63
CA ASP A 222 9.78 5.16 20.42
C ASP A 222 10.53 6.26 19.66
N CYS A 223 11.21 5.88 18.57
CA CYS A 223 11.93 6.78 17.68
C CYS A 223 11.05 7.94 17.18
N SER A 224 11.51 9.17 17.35
CA SER A 224 10.80 10.37 16.87
C SER A 224 10.55 10.35 15.35
N LYS A 225 11.53 9.90 14.57
CA LYS A 225 11.38 9.75 13.11
C LYS A 225 10.41 8.63 12.74
N TRP A 226 10.34 7.55 13.52
CA TRP A 226 9.33 6.50 13.32
C TRP A 226 7.91 7.03 13.58
N LYS A 227 7.72 7.81 14.64
CA LYS A 227 6.42 8.42 14.98
C LYS A 227 5.93 9.36 13.87
N ILE A 228 6.83 10.22 13.35
CA ILE A 228 6.53 11.09 12.20
C ILE A 228 6.12 10.23 10.98
N GLU A 229 6.91 9.21 10.65
CA GLU A 229 6.59 8.34 9.51
C GLU A 229 5.27 7.58 9.71
N LYS A 230 4.93 7.18 10.95
CA LYS A 230 3.64 6.54 11.27
C LYS A 230 2.48 7.52 11.06
N GLU A 231 2.64 8.79 11.42
CA GLU A 231 1.65 9.84 11.16
C GLU A 231 1.46 10.05 9.65
N ILE A 232 2.56 10.11 8.88
CA ILE A 232 2.51 10.24 7.42
C ILE A 232 1.71 9.07 6.81
N GLN A 233 1.99 7.83 7.21
CA GLN A 233 1.22 6.67 6.75
C GLN A 233 -0.26 6.74 7.18
N SER A 234 -0.54 7.21 8.39
CA SER A 234 -1.92 7.39 8.87
C SER A 234 -2.68 8.42 8.02
N LEU A 235 -2.07 9.57 7.75
CA LEU A 235 -2.68 10.65 6.97
C LEU A 235 -2.91 10.22 5.52
N LYS A 236 -1.92 9.58 4.90
CA LYS A 236 -2.00 9.00 3.56
C LYS A 236 -3.23 8.10 3.43
N VAL A 237 -3.41 7.15 4.36
CA VAL A 237 -4.53 6.20 4.34
C VAL A 237 -5.87 6.87 4.68
N LYS A 238 -5.89 7.78 5.67
CA LYS A 238 -7.14 8.43 6.12
C LYS A 238 -7.72 9.38 5.08
N ARG A 239 -6.86 10.13 4.37
CA ARG A 239 -7.25 11.12 3.37
C ARG A 239 -7.16 10.62 1.92
N ASN A 240 -6.66 9.41 1.70
CA ASN A 240 -6.44 8.85 0.37
C ASN A 240 -5.60 9.76 -0.54
N ILE A 241 -4.49 10.26 0.00
CA ILE A 241 -3.54 11.14 -0.72
C ILE A 241 -2.21 10.42 -0.96
N SER A 242 -1.34 10.99 -1.78
CA SER A 242 -0.01 10.43 -2.01
C SER A 242 0.87 10.50 -0.76
N TYR A 243 1.91 9.67 -0.71
CA TYR A 243 2.90 9.73 0.38
C TYR A 243 3.62 11.09 0.43
N ALA A 244 3.94 11.67 -0.73
CA ALA A 244 4.61 12.97 -0.83
C ALA A 244 3.74 14.10 -0.26
N GLU A 245 2.45 14.13 -0.62
CA GLU A 245 1.50 15.10 -0.07
C GLU A 245 1.30 14.91 1.43
N ALA A 246 1.11 13.68 1.90
CA ALA A 246 0.97 13.39 3.32
C ALA A 246 2.22 13.81 4.11
N LYS A 247 3.42 13.55 3.57
CA LYS A 247 4.69 13.95 4.16
C LYS A 247 4.81 15.47 4.27
N LYS A 248 4.48 16.20 3.20
CA LYS A 248 4.47 17.67 3.20
C LYS A 248 3.55 18.20 4.30
N LEU A 249 2.29 17.73 4.36
CA LEU A 249 1.31 18.18 5.35
C LEU A 249 1.72 17.91 6.81
N VAL A 250 2.35 16.76 7.09
CA VAL A 250 2.84 16.44 8.44
C VAL A 250 4.02 17.34 8.81
N LEU A 251 4.99 17.50 7.89
CA LEU A 251 6.16 18.35 8.14
C LEU A 251 5.77 19.82 8.32
N ASP A 252 4.84 20.34 7.52
CA ASP A 252 4.35 21.72 7.63
C ASP A 252 3.70 22.01 8.99
N ARG A 253 3.05 21.02 9.62
CA ARG A 253 2.51 21.15 10.99
C ARG A 253 3.62 21.19 12.04
N THR A 254 4.64 20.36 11.88
CA THR A 254 5.77 20.33 12.82
C THR A 254 6.64 21.57 12.75
N LEU A 255 6.62 22.30 11.63
CA LEU A 255 7.35 23.56 11.42
C LEU A 255 6.58 24.80 11.91
N LYS A 256 5.32 24.67 12.33
CA LYS A 256 4.52 25.75 12.93
C LYS A 256 4.33 25.60 14.45
N PRO A 257 5.39 25.52 15.29
CA PRO A 257 5.22 25.73 16.71
C PRO A 257 5.13 27.23 17.00
N GLY A 258 3.97 27.70 17.49
CA GLY A 258 3.82 29.03 18.12
C GLY A 258 3.22 30.14 17.24
N ILE A 259 1.89 30.20 17.19
CA ILE A 259 1.16 31.48 17.27
C ILE A 259 0.16 31.28 18.41
N SER A 260 0.56 31.72 19.59
CA SER A 260 -0.27 31.95 20.76
C SER A 260 0.07 33.35 21.25
#